data_AF-A0A1H5H9P3-F1
#
_entry.id   AF-A0A1H5H9P3-F1
#
_cell.length_a   1.000
_cell.length_b   1.000
_cell.length_c   1.000
_cell.angle_alpha   90.00
_cell.angle_beta   90.00
_cell.angle_gamma   90.00
#
_symmetry.space_group_name_H-M   'P 1'
#
loop_
_entity.id
_entity.type
_entity.pdbx_description
1 polymer ?
#
loop_
_entity_poly.entity_id
_entity_poly.type
_entity_poly.pdbx_seq_one_letter_code
_entity_poly.pdbx_strand_id
1 'polypeptide(L)'
;MDESPYKQHREMLLTGCSPVACCLQEFAISMFASYRFKFSSGCLRTFDAEQLGIFEEMATSFQRHGHNDPDFVEVCRAIIEKRTKAARDNLALLMRYQALQKSGTPPDEYLASLKTYQMQHKVNREKGYIDTDYLMHPSVAPEAELGSWYFEIL
;
A
#
# COMPACT_ATOMS: atom_id res chain seq x y z
N MET A 1 19.56 13.09 17.96
CA MET A 1 18.84 12.22 16.99
C MET A 1 17.46 12.81 16.90
N ASP A 2 17.15 13.41 15.76
CA ASP A 2 15.79 13.88 15.51
C ASP A 2 14.89 12.64 15.44
N GLU A 3 13.69 12.74 15.99
CA GLU A 3 12.72 11.64 15.98
C GLU A 3 12.33 11.30 14.54
N SER A 4 12.18 10.00 14.21
CA SER A 4 11.76 9.60 12.87
C SER A 4 10.39 10.20 12.53
N PRO A 5 10.20 10.83 11.35
CA PRO A 5 8.89 11.34 10.94
C PRO A 5 7.85 10.22 10.81
N TYR A 6 8.30 8.98 10.55
CA TYR A 6 7.41 7.81 10.52
C TYR A 6 6.87 7.46 11.91
N LYS A 7 7.65 7.72 12.97
CA LYS A 7 7.21 7.62 14.35
C LYS A 7 6.29 8.77 14.75
N GLN A 8 6.70 10.01 14.44
CA GLN A 8 5.93 11.22 14.73
C GLN A 8 4.52 11.18 14.10
N HIS A 9 4.42 10.71 12.86
CA HIS A 9 3.15 10.66 12.11
C HIS A 9 2.51 9.26 12.08
N ARG A 10 2.94 8.35 12.96
CA ARG A 10 2.53 6.93 12.95
C ARG A 10 1.02 6.74 12.96
N GLU A 11 0.29 7.47 13.81
CA GLU A 11 -1.16 7.32 13.91
C GLU A 11 -1.87 7.68 12.59
N MET A 12 -1.50 8.80 11.99
CA MET A 12 -2.03 9.22 10.68
C MET A 12 -1.70 8.18 9.61
N LEU A 13 -0.44 7.71 9.57
CA LEU A 13 0.05 6.74 8.59
C LEU A 13 -0.58 5.36 8.77
N LEU A 14 -0.95 4.92 9.98
CA LEU A 14 -1.58 3.61 10.18
C LEU A 14 -3.10 3.64 10.03
N THR A 15 -3.75 4.76 10.36
CA THR A 15 -5.19 4.91 10.21
C THR A 15 -5.58 5.07 8.74
N GLY A 16 -4.98 6.04 8.04
CA GLY A 16 -5.30 6.32 6.62
C GLY A 16 -6.70 6.92 6.43
N CYS A 17 -7.22 7.64 7.43
CA CYS A 17 -8.61 8.14 7.43
C CYS A 17 -8.84 9.39 6.57
N SER A 18 -7.80 9.94 5.93
CA SER A 18 -7.91 11.10 5.03
C SER A 18 -7.25 10.82 3.67
N PRO A 19 -7.62 11.55 2.60
CA PRO A 19 -6.93 11.48 1.31
C PRO A 19 -5.43 11.75 1.42
N VAL A 20 -5.04 12.69 2.28
CA VAL A 20 -3.64 13.02 2.58
C VAL A 20 -2.93 11.82 3.20
N ALA A 21 -3.52 11.23 4.24
CA ALA A 21 -2.94 10.05 4.89
C ALA A 21 -2.82 8.87 3.91
N CYS A 22 -3.80 8.66 3.03
CA CYS A 22 -3.70 7.66 1.97
C CYS A 22 -2.54 7.95 1.00
N CYS A 23 -2.38 9.21 0.56
CA CYS A 23 -1.30 9.63 -0.33
C CYS A 23 0.08 9.42 0.33
N LEU A 24 0.23 9.78 1.61
CA LEU A 24 1.47 9.58 2.38
C LEU A 24 1.78 8.11 2.63
N GLN A 25 0.76 7.27 2.87
CA GLN A 25 0.93 5.81 2.95
C GLN A 25 1.48 5.24 1.65
N GLU A 26 0.86 5.61 0.51
CA GLU A 26 1.29 5.14 -0.81
C GLU A 26 2.73 5.58 -1.12
N PHE A 27 3.07 6.82 -0.77
CA PHE A 27 4.43 7.32 -0.87
C PHE A 27 5.41 6.48 -0.04
N ALA A 28 5.13 6.28 1.25
CA ALA A 28 5.99 5.52 2.16
C ALA A 28 6.26 4.09 1.65
N ILE A 29 5.21 3.35 1.29
CA ILE A 29 5.37 1.97 0.81
C ILE A 29 6.00 1.90 -0.58
N SER A 30 5.87 2.94 -1.41
CA SER A 30 6.57 3.01 -2.70
C SER A 30 8.07 3.19 -2.54
N MET A 31 8.52 3.91 -1.50
CA MET A 31 9.94 3.96 -1.15
C MET A 31 10.42 2.63 -0.60
N PHE A 32 9.60 1.96 0.22
CA PHE A 32 9.93 0.67 0.82
C PHE A 32 10.04 -0.48 -0.19
N ALA A 33 9.17 -0.51 -1.20
CA ALA A 33 9.16 -1.57 -2.21
C ALA A 33 8.68 -1.02 -3.57
N SER A 34 9.51 -0.18 -4.19
CA SER A 34 9.20 0.55 -5.44
C SER A 34 8.93 -0.35 -6.65
N TYR A 35 9.46 -1.57 -6.63
CA TYR A 35 9.18 -2.59 -7.64
C TYR A 35 7.71 -3.02 -7.62
N ARG A 36 7.06 -2.95 -6.45
CA ARG A 36 5.68 -3.41 -6.23
C ARG A 36 4.67 -2.28 -6.12
N PHE A 37 4.93 -1.29 -5.26
CA PHE A 37 3.97 -0.23 -4.96
C PHE A 37 4.28 1.03 -5.77
N LYS A 38 3.28 1.54 -6.48
CA LYS A 38 3.41 2.75 -7.29
C LYS A 38 2.75 3.93 -6.58
N PHE A 39 3.51 5.01 -6.46
CA PHE A 39 3.03 6.29 -5.97
C PHE A 39 2.68 7.21 -7.15
N SER A 40 1.56 7.93 -7.04
CA SER A 40 1.15 8.93 -8.02
C SER A 40 1.34 10.33 -7.43
N SER A 41 2.28 11.10 -7.97
CA SER A 41 2.53 12.48 -7.53
C SER A 41 1.35 13.42 -7.77
N GLY A 42 0.34 13.00 -8.53
CA GLY A 42 -0.90 13.76 -8.71
C GLY A 42 -1.63 14.10 -7.41
N CYS A 43 -1.51 13.25 -6.37
CA CYS A 43 -2.15 13.53 -5.07
C CYS A 43 -1.46 14.64 -4.27
N LEU A 44 -0.21 15.00 -4.61
CA LEU A 44 0.50 16.12 -3.96
C LEU A 44 -0.08 17.48 -4.35
N ARG A 45 -0.81 17.58 -5.47
CA ARG A 45 -1.40 18.84 -5.94
C ARG A 45 -2.47 19.40 -5.00
N THR A 46 -3.01 18.56 -4.12
CA THR A 46 -4.04 18.96 -3.16
C THR A 46 -3.47 19.27 -1.78
N PHE A 47 -2.15 19.19 -1.61
CA PHE A 47 -1.52 19.44 -0.32
C PHE A 47 -1.44 20.93 -0.04
N ASP A 48 -1.73 21.31 1.21
CA ASP A 48 -1.34 22.62 1.73
C ASP A 48 0.15 22.62 2.15
N ALA A 49 0.63 23.75 2.65
CA ALA A 49 2.03 23.90 3.05
C ALA A 49 2.42 22.97 4.21
N GLU A 50 1.52 22.70 5.15
CA GLU A 50 1.78 21.81 6.28
C GLU A 50 1.92 20.37 5.80
N GLN A 51 0.99 19.91 4.96
CA GLN A 51 0.97 18.57 4.41
C GLN A 51 2.18 18.30 3.50
N LEU A 52 2.61 19.32 2.74
CA LEU A 52 3.83 19.23 1.95
C LEU A 52 5.08 19.15 2.83
N GLY A 53 5.11 19.88 3.95
CA GLY A 53 6.17 19.78 4.95
C GLY A 53 6.35 18.35 5.49
N ILE A 54 5.25 17.68 5.86
CA ILE A 54 5.27 16.28 6.32
C ILE A 54 5.85 15.36 5.23
N PHE A 55 5.42 15.54 3.98
CA PHE A 55 5.94 14.78 2.85
C PHE A 55 7.46 14.96 2.68
N GLU A 56 7.93 16.20 2.73
CA GLU A 56 9.35 16.55 2.60
C GLU A 56 10.19 15.97 3.75
N GLU A 57 9.67 16.02 4.99
CA GLU A 57 10.30 15.40 6.16
C GLU A 57 10.46 13.89 5.99
N MET A 58 9.39 13.20 5.58
CA MET A 58 9.42 11.75 5.32
C MET A 58 10.41 11.39 4.21
N ALA A 59 10.41 12.14 3.10
CA ALA A 59 11.31 11.93 1.97
C ALA A 59 12.77 12.14 2.38
N THR A 60 13.04 13.22 3.11
CA THR A 60 14.39 13.57 3.60
C THR A 60 14.91 12.53 4.59
N SER A 61 14.05 12.06 5.51
CA SER A 61 14.42 11.00 6.44
C SER A 61 14.78 9.70 5.70
N PHE A 62 13.97 9.29 4.73
CA PHE A 62 14.26 8.10 3.93
C PHE A 62 15.55 8.26 3.12
N GLN A 63 15.83 9.45 2.56
CA GLN A 63 17.09 9.69 1.86
C GLN A 63 18.31 9.55 2.79
N ARG A 64 18.19 9.92 4.07
CA ARG A 64 19.28 9.85 5.06
C ARG A 64 19.48 8.45 5.62
N HIS A 65 18.39 7.75 5.92
CA HIS A 65 18.42 6.51 6.70
C HIS A 65 17.99 5.28 5.91
N GLY A 66 17.18 5.45 4.87
CA GLY A 66 16.66 4.37 4.04
C GLY A 66 15.99 3.29 4.87
N HIS A 67 16.31 2.03 4.57
CA HIS A 67 15.80 0.86 5.29
C HIS A 67 16.42 0.66 6.69
N ASN A 68 17.38 1.50 7.10
CA ASN A 68 17.98 1.42 8.43
C ASN A 68 17.16 2.16 9.50
N ASP A 69 16.12 2.90 9.11
CA ASP A 69 15.15 3.48 10.05
C ASP A 69 14.12 2.39 10.46
N PRO A 70 14.16 1.91 11.72
CA PRO A 70 13.24 0.85 12.17
C PRO A 70 11.77 1.32 12.21
N ASP A 71 11.51 2.60 12.50
CA ASP A 71 10.16 3.15 12.56
C ASP A 71 9.54 3.20 11.14
N PHE A 72 10.34 3.57 10.14
CA PHE A 72 9.95 3.49 8.73
C PHE A 72 9.56 2.06 8.32
N VAL A 73 10.44 1.10 8.61
CA VAL A 73 10.23 -0.31 8.24
C VAL A 73 8.97 -0.87 8.90
N GLU A 74 8.76 -0.59 10.20
CA GLU A 74 7.57 -1.03 10.92
C GLU A 74 6.29 -0.45 10.32
N VAL A 75 6.25 0.87 10.11
CA VAL A 75 5.08 1.56 9.55
C VAL A 75 4.76 1.04 8.15
N CYS A 76 5.75 0.88 7.27
CA CYS A 76 5.53 0.35 5.93
C CYS A 76 4.97 -1.07 5.95
N ARG A 77 5.52 -1.96 6.79
CA ARG A 77 5.00 -3.33 6.93
C ARG A 77 3.55 -3.34 7.39
N ALA A 78 3.21 -2.54 8.40
CA ALA A 78 1.84 -2.45 8.91
C ALA A 78 0.85 -1.90 7.86
N ILE A 79 1.24 -0.88 7.09
CA ILE A 79 0.43 -0.36 5.97
C ILE A 79 0.21 -1.46 4.92
N ILE A 80 1.29 -2.15 4.50
CA ILE A 80 1.23 -3.20 3.48
C ILE A 80 0.31 -4.33 3.94
N GLU A 81 0.45 -4.80 5.18
CA GLU A 81 -0.39 -5.84 5.74
C GLU A 81 -1.87 -5.42 5.73
N LYS A 82 -2.19 -4.23 6.25
CA LYS A 82 -3.55 -3.70 6.29
C LYS A 82 -4.16 -3.58 4.90
N ARG A 83 -3.43 -3.00 3.95
CA ARG A 83 -3.91 -2.77 2.56
C ARG A 83 -4.05 -4.08 1.79
N THR A 84 -3.12 -5.01 1.95
CA THR A 84 -3.18 -6.35 1.34
C THR A 84 -4.35 -7.16 1.90
N LYS A 85 -4.58 -7.10 3.22
CA LYS A 85 -5.75 -7.75 3.84
C LYS A 85 -7.05 -7.17 3.30
N ALA A 86 -7.19 -5.84 3.27
CA ALA A 86 -8.38 -5.19 2.72
C ALA A 86 -8.60 -5.55 1.24
N ALA A 87 -7.54 -5.68 0.45
CA ALA A 87 -7.64 -6.09 -0.94
C ALA A 87 -8.13 -7.54 -1.10
N ARG A 88 -7.67 -8.46 -0.23
CA ARG A 88 -8.16 -9.85 -0.19
C ARG A 88 -9.62 -9.92 0.25
N ASP A 89 -10.00 -9.16 1.27
CA ASP A 89 -11.38 -9.09 1.75
C ASP A 89 -12.32 -8.57 0.63
N ASN A 90 -11.89 -7.54 -0.10
CA ASN A 90 -12.60 -7.02 -1.28
C ASN A 90 -12.76 -8.08 -2.37
N LEU A 91 -11.71 -8.86 -2.68
CA LEU A 91 -11.79 -9.94 -3.67
C LEU A 91 -12.76 -11.05 -3.21
N ALA A 92 -12.72 -11.44 -1.94
CA ALA A 92 -13.62 -12.44 -1.39
C ALA A 92 -15.10 -11.98 -1.50
N LEU A 93 -15.39 -10.71 -1.21
CA LEU A 93 -16.72 -10.12 -1.41
C LEU A 93 -17.11 -10.10 -2.89
N LEU A 94 -16.21 -9.68 -3.78
CA LEU A 94 -16.45 -9.70 -5.22
C LEU A 94 -16.85 -11.11 -5.72
N MET A 95 -16.11 -12.14 -5.32
CA MET A 95 -16.40 -13.53 -5.68
C MET A 95 -17.77 -14.00 -5.15
N ARG A 96 -18.10 -13.67 -3.90
CA ARG A 96 -19.41 -13.98 -3.30
C ARG A 96 -20.55 -13.34 -4.08
N TYR A 97 -20.40 -12.07 -4.43
CA TYR A 97 -21.39 -11.37 -5.23
C TYR A 97 -21.53 -12.07 -6.59
N GLN A 98 -20.43 -12.22 -7.35
CA GLN A 98 -20.45 -12.90 -8.66
C GLN A 98 -21.13 -14.28 -8.63
N ALA A 99 -20.98 -15.05 -7.55
CA ALA A 99 -21.69 -16.31 -7.37
C ALA A 99 -23.22 -16.11 -7.20
N LEU A 100 -23.65 -15.12 -6.40
CA LEU A 100 -25.07 -14.78 -6.24
C LEU A 100 -25.72 -14.36 -7.56
N GLN A 101 -25.04 -13.56 -8.40
CA GLN A 101 -25.55 -13.20 -9.73
C GLN A 101 -25.80 -14.41 -10.63
N LYS A 102 -25.00 -15.47 -10.50
CA LYS A 102 -25.22 -16.72 -11.25
C LYS A 102 -26.42 -17.52 -10.73
N SER A 103 -26.86 -17.27 -9.50
CA SER A 103 -27.94 -18.02 -8.84
C SER A 103 -29.35 -17.44 -9.03
N GLY A 104 -29.52 -16.24 -9.58
CA GLY A 104 -30.83 -15.64 -9.85
C GLY A 104 -30.81 -14.10 -9.96
N THR A 105 -31.99 -13.47 -10.00
CA THR A 105 -32.15 -12.01 -10.06
C THR A 105 -31.71 -11.37 -8.73
N PRO A 106 -30.63 -10.58 -8.70
CA PRO A 106 -30.15 -9.98 -7.46
C PRO A 106 -31.00 -8.76 -7.04
N PRO A 107 -31.04 -8.39 -5.75
CA PRO A 107 -31.65 -7.15 -5.28
C PRO A 107 -31.01 -5.89 -5.90
N ASP A 108 -31.69 -4.75 -5.98
CA ASP A 108 -31.14 -3.54 -6.63
C ASP A 108 -29.81 -3.04 -6.01
N GLU A 109 -29.65 -3.14 -4.69
CA GLU A 109 -28.41 -2.76 -3.98
C GLU A 109 -27.21 -3.68 -4.31
N TYR A 110 -27.49 -4.86 -4.87
CA TYR A 110 -26.45 -5.81 -5.27
C TYR A 110 -25.62 -5.30 -6.46
N LEU A 111 -26.26 -4.70 -7.47
CA LEU A 111 -25.55 -4.26 -8.68
C LEU A 111 -24.58 -3.11 -8.37
N ALA A 112 -25.01 -2.18 -7.50
CA ALA A 112 -24.15 -1.10 -7.03
C ALA A 112 -22.95 -1.64 -6.24
N SER A 113 -23.18 -2.58 -5.33
CA SER A 113 -22.12 -3.22 -4.53
C SER A 113 -21.13 -4.00 -5.40
N LEU A 114 -21.62 -4.80 -6.35
CA LEU A 114 -20.79 -5.54 -7.30
C LEU A 114 -19.86 -4.61 -8.08
N LYS A 115 -20.41 -3.51 -8.64
CA LYS A 115 -19.62 -2.53 -9.38
C LYS A 115 -18.58 -1.85 -8.50
N THR A 116 -18.91 -1.53 -7.26
CA THR A 116 -17.97 -0.98 -6.27
C THR A 116 -16.82 -1.95 -6.00
N TYR A 117 -17.10 -3.22 -5.70
CA TYR A 117 -16.05 -4.21 -5.43
C TYR A 117 -15.20 -4.52 -6.66
N GLN A 118 -15.77 -4.49 -7.86
CA GLN A 118 -15.03 -4.60 -9.13
C GLN A 118 -14.07 -3.43 -9.31
N MET A 119 -14.54 -2.19 -9.13
CA MET A 119 -13.71 -1.00 -9.25
C MET A 119 -12.58 -1.00 -8.21
N GLN A 120 -12.91 -1.31 -6.95
CA GLN A 120 -11.92 -1.38 -5.88
C GLN A 120 -10.90 -2.51 -6.12
N HIS A 121 -11.32 -3.66 -6.66
CA HIS A 121 -10.40 -4.73 -7.01
C HIS A 121 -9.43 -4.30 -8.11
N LYS A 122 -9.92 -3.61 -9.15
CA LYS A 122 -9.08 -3.03 -10.20
C LYS A 122 -8.02 -2.09 -9.60
N VAL A 123 -8.45 -1.14 -8.76
CA VAL A 123 -7.54 -0.20 -8.08
C VAL A 123 -6.53 -0.96 -7.21
N ASN A 124 -6.96 -1.97 -6.46
CA ASN A 124 -6.07 -2.76 -5.59
C ASN A 124 -5.00 -3.50 -6.40
N ARG A 125 -5.33 -4.00 -7.60
CA ARG A 125 -4.36 -4.61 -8.52
C ARG A 125 -3.38 -3.58 -9.08
N GLU A 126 -3.90 -2.44 -9.56
CA GLU A 126 -3.07 -1.35 -10.09
C GLU A 126 -2.07 -0.80 -9.05
N LYS A 127 -2.46 -0.78 -7.77
CA LYS A 127 -1.62 -0.37 -6.65
C LYS A 127 -0.66 -1.44 -6.15
N GLY A 128 -0.76 -2.68 -6.62
CA GLY A 128 0.09 -3.80 -6.20
C GLY A 128 -0.28 -4.40 -4.83
N TYR A 129 -1.52 -4.20 -4.36
CA TYR A 129 -2.00 -4.80 -3.10
C TYR A 129 -2.44 -6.26 -3.25
N ILE A 130 -2.79 -6.69 -4.47
CA ILE A 130 -3.24 -8.06 -4.76
C ILE A 130 -2.79 -8.47 -6.17
N ASP A 131 -2.81 -9.79 -6.43
CA ASP A 131 -2.42 -10.42 -7.69
C ASP A 131 -1.01 -10.04 -8.13
N THR A 132 -0.04 -10.10 -7.22
CA THR A 132 1.32 -9.57 -7.43
C THR A 132 2.30 -10.58 -8.01
N ASP A 133 1.83 -11.71 -8.51
CA ASP A 133 2.67 -12.82 -8.98
C ASP A 133 3.56 -12.44 -10.18
N TYR A 134 3.23 -11.34 -10.87
CA TYR A 134 4.03 -10.75 -11.93
C TYR A 134 5.03 -9.67 -11.45
N LEU A 135 4.99 -9.27 -10.18
CA LEU A 135 5.83 -8.22 -9.61
C LEU A 135 7.03 -8.85 -8.87
N MET A 136 7.99 -9.38 -9.63
CA MET A 136 9.24 -9.90 -9.06
C MET A 136 10.23 -8.76 -8.77
N HIS A 137 10.99 -8.88 -7.68
CA HIS A 137 12.15 -8.03 -7.43
C HIS A 137 13.20 -8.29 -8.53
N PRO A 138 13.86 -7.27 -9.11
CA PRO A 138 14.78 -7.42 -10.26
C PRO A 138 16.05 -8.27 -10.02
N SER A 139 16.12 -9.04 -8.93
CA SER A 139 17.24 -9.94 -8.60
C SER A 139 16.81 -11.39 -8.35
N VAL A 140 15.55 -11.77 -8.57
CA VAL A 140 15.07 -13.14 -8.33
C VAL A 140 14.93 -13.88 -9.67
N ALA A 141 15.93 -14.68 -10.01
CA ALA A 141 15.74 -15.79 -10.95
C ALA A 141 14.83 -16.86 -10.29
N PRO A 142 13.97 -17.57 -11.03
CA PRO A 142 12.87 -18.36 -10.47
C PRO A 142 13.28 -19.62 -9.69
N GLU A 143 14.57 -19.89 -9.52
CA GLU A 143 15.09 -21.18 -9.02
C GLU A 143 15.92 -21.10 -7.73
N ALA A 144 15.98 -19.95 -7.05
CA ALA A 144 16.68 -19.87 -5.76
C ALA A 144 15.71 -20.18 -4.60
N GLU A 145 15.94 -21.32 -3.94
CA GLU A 145 15.25 -21.75 -2.73
C GLU A 145 15.17 -20.62 -1.69
N LEU A 146 14.02 -20.55 -1.01
CA LEU A 146 13.73 -19.65 0.11
C LEU A 146 14.65 -19.95 1.30
N GLY A 147 15.88 -19.43 1.25
CA GLY A 147 16.84 -19.52 2.32
C GLY A 147 17.82 -18.35 2.27
N SER A 148 17.84 -17.57 3.36
CA SER A 148 18.92 -16.64 3.71
C SER A 148 19.06 -15.37 2.87
N TRP A 149 18.23 -14.35 3.09
CA TRP A 149 18.65 -12.96 2.84
C TRP A 149 18.05 -11.99 3.88
N TYR A 150 18.65 -12.01 5.07
CA TYR A 150 18.77 -10.84 5.94
C TYR A 150 20.17 -10.94 6.56
N PHE A 151 20.87 -9.81 6.62
CA PHE A 151 22.28 -9.64 6.98
C PHE A 151 23.27 -9.91 5.84
N GLU A 152 23.72 -8.82 5.19
CA GLU A 152 25.13 -8.50 5.24
C GLU A 152 25.31 -6.98 5.22
N ILE A 153 25.95 -6.51 6.29
CA ILE A 153 26.38 -5.15 6.56
C ILE A 153 27.63 -4.90 5.71
N LEU A 154 27.68 -3.78 5.00
CA LEU A 154 28.90 -3.00 4.80
C LEU A 154 28.56 -1.50 4.90
#